data_AF-L7ETF0-F1
#
_entry.id   AF-L7ETF0-F1
#
_cell.length_a   1.000
_cell.length_b   1.000
_cell.length_c   1.000
_cell.angle_alpha   90.00
_cell.angle_beta   90.00
_cell.angle_gamma   90.00
#
_symmetry.space_group_name_H-M   'P 1'
#
loop_
_entity.id
_entity.type
_entity.pdbx_description
1 polymer ?
#
loop_
_entity_poly.entity_id
_entity_poly.type
_entity_poly.pdbx_seq_one_letter_code
_entity_poly.pdbx_strand_id
1 'polypeptide(L)'
;MDETGFLKKGRSSAGVQRQYTGTAGRIENSQVGVFLALATSRGRALIDRRLYLPEHSWADDPERRHAGGAPDEVRFQTKPRLAGEIIAAALDAGITASWVTGDEAYGQDPQLRVVLRHAAPAMSWLSPARRV
;
A
#
# COMPACT_ATOMS: atom_id res chain seq x y z
N MET A 1 5.49 -2.10 -5.82
CA MET A 1 4.51 -1.49 -4.90
C MET A 1 3.60 -0.61 -5.71
N ASP A 2 2.31 -0.76 -5.53
CA ASP A 2 1.34 0.09 -6.20
C ASP A 2 0.07 0.22 -5.35
N GLU A 3 -0.66 1.30 -5.58
CA GLU A 3 -1.98 1.52 -5.02
C GLU A 3 -3.04 1.22 -6.08
N THR A 4 -4.10 0.51 -5.68
CA THR A 4 -5.24 0.32 -6.57
C THR A 4 -6.51 0.69 -5.85
N GLY A 5 -7.31 1.55 -6.49
CA GLY A 5 -8.61 1.96 -6.00
C GLY A 5 -9.72 1.13 -6.64
N PHE A 6 -10.57 0.54 -5.81
CA PHE A 6 -11.72 -0.24 -6.21
C PHE A 6 -12.98 0.61 -6.03
N LEU A 7 -13.67 0.93 -7.12
CA LEU A 7 -14.91 1.69 -7.08
C LEU A 7 -16.00 0.93 -6.31
N LYS A 8 -16.77 1.67 -5.50
CA LYS A 8 -17.82 1.10 -4.66
C LYS A 8 -19.10 1.92 -4.73
N LYS A 9 -20.22 1.22 -4.54
CA LYS A 9 -21.53 1.83 -4.24
C LYS A 9 -21.82 1.62 -2.75
N GLY A 10 -22.37 2.64 -2.09
CA GLY A 10 -22.66 2.60 -0.65
C GLY A 10 -21.46 2.93 0.25
N ARG A 11 -21.64 2.74 1.57
CA ARG A 11 -20.74 3.23 2.64
C ARG A 11 -20.22 2.13 3.59
N SER A 12 -20.65 0.89 3.39
CA SER A 12 -20.46 -0.19 4.38
C SER A 12 -19.17 -0.99 4.20
N SER A 13 -18.53 -0.98 3.03
CA SER A 13 -17.27 -1.71 2.83
C SER A 13 -16.10 -1.02 3.54
N ALA A 14 -15.28 -1.77 4.28
CA ALA A 14 -14.13 -1.24 5.04
C ALA A 14 -13.26 -0.25 4.25
N GLY A 15 -12.95 0.91 4.82
CA GLY A 15 -12.09 1.91 4.16
C GLY A 15 -12.71 2.62 2.95
N VAL A 16 -13.99 2.37 2.63
CA VAL A 16 -14.66 3.07 1.52
C VAL A 16 -14.93 4.53 1.89
N GLN A 17 -14.48 5.45 1.03
CA GLN A 17 -14.83 6.85 1.09
C GLN A 17 -14.62 7.52 -0.27
N ARG A 18 -15.05 8.78 -0.38
CA ARG A 18 -14.64 9.64 -1.50
C ARG A 18 -13.16 9.97 -1.35
N GLN A 19 -12.33 9.41 -2.22
CA GLN A 19 -10.89 9.63 -2.25
C GLN A 19 -10.38 9.53 -3.69
N TYR A 20 -9.21 10.11 -3.95
CA TYR A 20 -8.58 9.96 -5.25
C TYR A 20 -8.24 8.49 -5.49
N THR A 21 -8.60 7.98 -6.66
CA THR A 21 -8.21 6.65 -7.13
C THR A 21 -7.54 6.78 -8.49
N GLY A 22 -6.32 6.25 -8.60
CA GLY A 22 -5.60 6.22 -9.88
C GLY A 22 -6.39 5.49 -10.98
N THR A 23 -7.18 4.48 -10.62
CA THR A 23 -8.00 3.70 -11.55
C THR A 23 -9.08 4.54 -12.24
N ALA A 24 -9.65 5.54 -11.56
CA ALA A 24 -10.64 6.44 -12.17
C ALA A 24 -10.06 7.81 -12.56
N GLY A 25 -8.82 8.10 -12.19
CA GLY A 25 -8.15 9.39 -12.43
C GLY A 25 -8.80 10.58 -11.70
N ARG A 26 -9.70 10.33 -10.74
CA ARG A 26 -10.48 11.37 -10.05
C ARG A 26 -10.91 10.93 -8.65
N ILE A 27 -11.49 11.85 -7.89
CA ILE A 27 -12.10 11.54 -6.58
C ILE A 27 -13.40 10.79 -6.80
N GLU A 28 -13.43 9.55 -6.33
CA GLU A 28 -14.61 8.69 -6.36
C GLU A 28 -14.79 7.94 -5.05
N ASN A 29 -16.00 7.43 -4.84
CA ASN A 29 -16.25 6.51 -3.74
C ASN A 29 -15.52 5.19 -4.01
N SER A 30 -14.43 4.95 -3.28
CA SER A 30 -13.55 3.82 -3.52
C SER A 30 -12.92 3.30 -2.24
N GLN A 31 -12.54 2.02 -2.26
CA GLN A 31 -11.58 1.42 -1.34
C GLN A 31 -10.20 1.49 -1.99
N VAL A 32 -9.14 1.71 -1.22
CA VAL A 32 -7.77 1.70 -1.76
C VAL A 32 -6.98 0.58 -1.09
N GLY A 33 -6.38 -0.29 -1.89
CA GLY A 33 -5.42 -1.28 -1.42
C GLY A 33 -4.00 -0.91 -1.81
N VAL A 34 -3.05 -1.25 -0.95
CA VAL A 34 -1.60 -1.20 -1.22
C VAL A 34 -1.15 -2.63 -1.50
N PHE A 35 -0.45 -2.84 -2.61
CA PHE A 35 -0.12 -4.17 -3.12
C PHE A 35 1.39 -4.34 -3.37
N LEU A 36 1.90 -5.52 -3.00
CA LEU A 36 3.23 -5.98 -3.36
C LEU A 36 3.14 -7.13 -4.36
N ALA A 37 3.83 -6.96 -5.49
CA ALA A 37 4.02 -8.01 -6.48
C ALA A 37 5.51 -8.41 -6.51
N LEU A 38 5.76 -9.72 -6.53
CA LEU A 38 7.07 -10.27 -6.83
C LEU A 38 7.17 -10.55 -8.33
N ALA A 39 8.21 -10.02 -8.98
CA ALA A 39 8.49 -10.26 -10.38
C ALA A 39 9.77 -11.09 -10.53
N THR A 40 9.72 -12.12 -11.36
CA THR A 40 10.85 -12.99 -11.72
C THR A 40 10.84 -13.22 -13.23
N SER A 41 11.87 -13.89 -13.76
CA SER A 41 11.90 -14.32 -15.16
C SER A 41 10.75 -15.26 -15.54
N ARG A 42 10.14 -15.95 -14.56
CA ARG A 42 9.01 -16.87 -14.78
C ARG A 42 7.64 -16.20 -14.70
N GLY A 43 7.60 -14.91 -14.38
CA GLY A 43 6.36 -14.14 -14.28
C GLY A 43 6.25 -13.34 -12.99
N ARG A 44 5.02 -12.94 -12.68
CA ARG A 44 4.69 -12.04 -11.57
C ARG A 44 3.54 -12.58 -10.74
N ALA A 45 3.61 -12.40 -9.43
CA ALA A 45 2.55 -12.77 -8.50
C ALA A 45 2.35 -11.67 -7.46
N LEU A 46 1.08 -11.41 -7.09
CA LEU A 46 0.78 -10.63 -5.89
C LEU A 46 1.12 -11.49 -4.68
N ILE A 47 2.00 -11.00 -3.83
CA ILE A 47 2.49 -11.75 -2.66
C ILE A 47 1.99 -11.18 -1.33
N ASP A 48 1.55 -9.92 -1.31
CA ASP A 48 0.91 -9.32 -0.15
C ASP A 48 0.01 -8.13 -0.56
N ARG A 49 -0.94 -7.80 0.30
CA ARG A 49 -1.88 -6.69 0.17
C ARG A 49 -2.31 -6.18 1.54
N ARG A 50 -2.48 -4.86 1.67
CA ARG A 50 -3.13 -4.24 2.83
C ARG A 50 -4.17 -3.22 2.39
N LEU A 51 -5.26 -3.14 3.15
CA LEU A 51 -6.32 -2.16 2.93
C LEU A 51 -5.93 -0.84 3.62
N TYR A 52 -6.01 0.28 2.90
CA TYR A 52 -5.90 1.60 3.50
C TYR A 52 -7.22 1.98 4.18
N LEU A 53 -7.17 2.19 5.50
CA LEU A 53 -8.29 2.76 6.26
C LEU A 53 -8.04 4.25 6.48
N PRO A 54 -8.88 5.15 5.94
CA PRO A 54 -8.79 6.58 6.21
C PRO A 54 -8.94 6.88 7.70
N GLU A 55 -8.12 7.79 8.23
CA GLU A 55 -8.03 8.12 9.66
C GLU A 55 -9.41 8.45 10.26
N HIS A 56 -9.95 9.61 9.91
CA HIS A 56 -11.14 10.15 10.58
C HIS A 56 -12.46 9.46 10.19
N SER A 57 -12.55 8.88 8.99
CA SER A 57 -13.82 8.30 8.52
C SER A 57 -13.95 6.80 8.78
N TRP A 58 -12.85 6.15 9.17
CA TRP A 58 -12.80 4.72 9.44
C TRP A 58 -11.92 4.37 10.63
N ALA A 59 -10.63 4.72 10.63
CA ALA A 59 -9.71 4.25 11.66
C ALA A 59 -10.12 4.69 13.08
N ASP A 60 -10.68 5.90 13.20
CA ASP A 60 -11.13 6.53 14.44
C ASP A 60 -12.58 6.17 14.83
N ASP A 61 -13.26 5.30 14.07
CA ASP A 61 -14.66 4.89 14.30
C ASP A 61 -14.75 3.37 14.57
N PRO A 62 -14.64 2.94 15.85
CA PRO A 62 -14.63 1.53 16.21
C PRO A 62 -15.89 0.78 15.77
N GLU A 63 -17.06 1.38 15.91
CA GLU A 63 -18.34 0.77 15.52
C GLU A 63 -18.37 0.50 14.01
N ARG A 64 -17.94 1.49 13.22
CA ARG A 64 -17.92 1.35 11.77
C ARG A 64 -16.87 0.34 11.30
N ARG A 65 -15.69 0.30 11.92
CA ARG A 65 -14.67 -0.73 11.62
C ARG A 65 -15.21 -2.12 11.88
N HIS A 66 -15.84 -2.31 13.04
CA HIS A 66 -16.45 -3.58 13.41
C HIS A 66 -17.54 -3.98 12.39
N ALA A 67 -18.46 -3.07 12.05
CA ALA A 67 -19.49 -3.31 11.05
C ALA A 67 -18.93 -3.60 9.64
N GLY A 68 -17.77 -3.02 9.31
CA GLY A 68 -17.04 -3.26 8.06
C GLY A 68 -16.16 -4.52 8.07
N GLY A 69 -16.06 -5.23 9.19
CA GLY A 69 -15.22 -6.42 9.36
C GLY A 69 -13.73 -6.14 9.48
N ALA A 70 -13.33 -4.92 9.83
CA ALA A 70 -11.93 -4.59 10.10
C ALA A 70 -11.54 -4.99 11.54
N PRO A 71 -10.39 -5.67 11.76
CA PRO A 71 -9.95 -6.06 13.10
C PRO A 71 -9.77 -4.86 14.05
N ASP A 72 -10.01 -5.09 15.34
CA ASP A 72 -10.01 -4.03 16.36
C ASP A 72 -8.62 -3.42 16.59
N GLU A 73 -7.57 -4.18 16.30
CA GLU A 73 -6.17 -3.76 16.46
C GLU A 73 -5.71 -2.86 15.32
N VAL A 74 -6.44 -2.81 14.20
CA VAL A 74 -6.07 -1.93 13.09
C VAL A 74 -6.08 -0.49 13.58
N ARG A 75 -5.06 0.27 13.21
CA ARG A 75 -4.95 1.71 13.45
C ARG A 75 -4.69 2.41 12.13
N PHE A 76 -4.88 3.72 12.10
CA PHE A 76 -4.53 4.50 10.94
C PHE A 76 -3.05 4.31 10.60
N GLN A 77 -2.79 4.11 9.31
CA GLN A 77 -1.44 4.10 8.76
C GLN A 77 -1.46 4.79 7.41
N THR A 78 -0.44 5.59 7.12
CA THR A 78 -0.24 6.13 5.78
C THR A 78 0.08 4.99 4.80
N LYS A 79 -0.22 5.21 3.52
CA LYS A 79 0.05 4.21 2.48
C LYS A 79 1.55 3.87 2.33
N PRO A 80 2.49 4.85 2.39
CA PRO A 80 3.92 4.54 2.45
C PRO A 80 4.32 3.69 3.66
N ARG A 81 3.72 3.94 4.84
CA ARG A 81 3.95 3.12 6.03
C ARG A 81 3.46 1.69 5.81
N LEU A 82 2.25 1.51 5.28
CA LEU A 82 1.73 0.19 4.91
C LEU A 82 2.66 -0.52 3.92
N ALA A 83 3.19 0.20 2.92
CA ALA A 83 4.13 -0.37 1.96
C ALA A 83 5.43 -0.83 2.61
N GLY A 84 5.99 -0.04 3.53
CA GLY A 84 7.17 -0.43 4.30
C GLY A 84 6.94 -1.69 5.14
N GLU A 85 5.81 -1.77 5.83
CA GLU A 85 5.45 -2.94 6.64
C GLU A 85 5.18 -4.19 5.79
N ILE A 86 4.59 -4.04 4.59
CA ILE A 86 4.42 -5.13 3.61
C ILE A 86 5.79 -5.67 3.16
N ILE A 87 6.71 -4.78 2.80
CA ILE A 87 8.04 -5.18 2.31
C ILE A 87 8.85 -5.84 3.43
N ALA A 88 8.83 -5.28 4.64
CA ALA A 88 9.49 -5.87 5.80
C ALA A 88 8.95 -7.27 6.07
N ALA A 89 7.62 -7.46 6.10
CA ALA A 89 7.02 -8.78 6.29
C ALA A 89 7.42 -9.80 5.21
N ALA A 90 7.53 -9.37 3.94
CA ALA A 90 7.99 -10.25 2.87
C ALA A 90 9.46 -10.67 3.06
N LEU A 91 10.33 -9.74 3.46
CA LEU A 91 11.74 -10.02 3.75
C LEU A 91 11.88 -10.95 4.97
N ASP A 92 11.13 -10.71 6.04
CA ASP A 92 11.09 -11.56 7.24
C ASP A 92 10.60 -12.98 6.92
N ALA A 93 9.70 -13.12 5.94
CA ALA A 93 9.25 -14.41 5.39
C ALA A 93 10.28 -15.09 4.46
N GLY A 94 11.45 -14.49 4.26
CA GLY A 94 12.54 -15.03 3.43
C GLY A 94 12.41 -14.75 1.93
N ILE A 95 11.48 -13.90 1.51
CA ILE A 95 11.39 -13.47 0.11
C ILE A 95 12.56 -12.53 -0.18
N THR A 96 13.38 -12.87 -1.17
CA THR A 96 14.53 -12.06 -1.56
C THR A 96 14.30 -11.37 -2.91
N ALA A 97 14.78 -10.13 -3.02
CA ALA A 97 14.76 -9.36 -4.27
C ALA A 97 15.99 -8.43 -4.32
N SER A 98 16.49 -8.15 -5.53
CA SER A 98 17.65 -7.27 -5.73
C SER A 98 17.29 -5.78 -5.82
N TRP A 99 16.00 -5.48 -6.02
CA TRP A 99 15.44 -4.13 -6.07
C TRP A 99 13.95 -4.18 -5.71
N VAL A 100 13.42 -3.06 -5.22
CA VAL A 100 11.98 -2.81 -5.11
C VAL A 100 11.66 -1.58 -5.95
N THR A 101 10.52 -1.60 -6.63
CA THR A 101 10.00 -0.43 -7.33
C THR A 101 8.61 -0.07 -6.84
N GLY A 102 8.27 1.22 -6.95
CA GLY A 102 6.95 1.75 -6.64
C GLY A 102 6.66 3.02 -7.43
N ASP A 103 5.42 3.48 -7.34
CA ASP A 103 5.02 4.76 -7.92
C ASP A 103 5.78 5.95 -7.31
N GLU A 104 5.56 7.14 -7.89
CA GLU A 104 6.21 8.38 -7.45
C GLU A 104 5.91 8.72 -5.97
N ALA A 105 4.69 8.46 -5.49
CA ALA A 105 4.30 8.79 -4.12
C ALA A 105 5.14 8.00 -3.09
N TYR A 106 5.42 6.72 -3.37
CA TYR A 106 6.37 5.95 -2.57
C TYR A 106 7.81 6.44 -2.72
N GLY A 107 8.19 6.83 -3.94
CA GLY A 107 9.53 7.34 -4.23
C GLY A 107 9.88 8.60 -3.47
N GLN A 108 8.90 9.46 -3.16
CA GLN A 108 9.11 10.73 -2.45
C GLN A 108 9.10 10.59 -0.91
N ASP A 109 8.73 9.43 -0.35
CA ASP A 109 8.67 9.24 1.10
C ASP A 109 10.08 8.95 1.70
N PRO A 110 10.65 9.85 2.53
CA PRO A 110 12.00 9.67 3.07
C PRO A 110 12.08 8.53 4.08
N GLN A 111 11.01 8.25 4.83
CA GLN A 111 10.99 7.22 5.87
C GLN A 111 10.99 5.83 5.24
N LEU A 112 10.19 5.62 4.20
CA LEU A 112 10.16 4.40 3.41
C LEU A 112 11.54 4.13 2.80
N ARG A 113 12.21 5.16 2.26
CA ARG A 113 13.60 5.02 1.78
C ARG A 113 14.56 4.56 2.87
N VAL A 114 14.43 5.07 4.09
CA VAL A 114 15.26 4.65 5.23
C VAL A 114 14.97 3.19 5.61
N VAL A 115 13.70 2.81 5.75
CA VAL A 115 13.30 1.43 6.07
C VAL A 115 13.87 0.44 5.07
N LEU A 116 13.76 0.73 3.77
CA LEU A 116 14.25 -0.17 2.72
C LEU A 116 15.77 -0.31 2.70
N ARG A 117 16.51 0.77 2.97
CA ARG A 117 17.99 0.71 3.08
C ARG A 117 18.45 -0.17 4.24
N HIS A 118 17.73 -0.16 5.36
CA HIS A 118 18.05 -0.99 6.51
C HIS A 118 17.65 -2.44 6.29
N ALA A 119 16.45 -2.67 5.75
CA ALA A 119 15.91 -4.02 5.55
C ALA A 119 16.60 -4.79 4.43
N ALA A 120 17.17 -4.10 3.44
CA ALA A 120 17.90 -4.74 2.34
C ALA A 120 19.10 -3.89 1.87
N PRO A 121 20.25 -3.95 2.57
CA PRO A 121 21.41 -3.09 2.30
C PRO A 121 22.02 -3.25 0.89
N ALA A 122 21.79 -4.39 0.24
CA ALA A 122 22.26 -4.71 -1.11
C ALA A 122 21.25 -4.37 -2.22
N MET A 123 20.07 -3.83 -1.87
CA MET A 123 18.96 -3.62 -2.80
C MET A 123 19.08 -2.25 -3.47
N SER A 124 19.14 -2.23 -4.81
CA SER A 124 19.26 -0.99 -5.60
C SER A 124 17.89 -0.36 -5.88
N TRP A 125 17.82 0.97 -5.87
CA TRP A 125 16.59 1.72 -6.16
C TRP A 125 16.58 2.26 -7.60
N LEU A 126 15.59 1.86 -8.40
CA LEU A 126 15.26 2.41 -9.72
C LEU A 126 14.03 3.33 -9.69
N SER A 127 14.24 4.60 -9.34
CA SER A 127 13.18 5.63 -9.44
C SER A 127 12.80 5.87 -10.90
N PRO A 128 11.50 5.85 -11.28
CA PRO A 128 11.08 6.21 -12.63
C PRO A 128 11.07 7.74 -12.77
N ALA A 129 12.24 8.37 -12.73
CA ALA A 129 12.39 9.80 -13.00
C ALA A 129 13.81 10.16 -13.46
N ARG A 130 14.16 9.71 -14.67
CA ARG A 130 14.87 10.55 -15.65
C ARG A 130 14.24 10.29 -17.00
N ARG A 131 13.19 11.07 -17.32
CA ARG A 131 12.99 11.41 -18.72
C ARG A 131 14.15 12.32 -19.11
N VAL A 132 14.79 11.97 -20.23
CA VAL A 132 15.74 12.80 -20.97
C VAL A 132 15.07 14.12 -21.35
#